data_AF-A0A024FI54-F1
#
_entry.id   AF-A0A024FI54-F1
#
_cell.length_a   1.000
_cell.length_b   1.000
_cell.length_c   1.000
_cell.angle_alpha   90.00
_cell.angle_beta   90.00
_cell.angle_gamma   90.00
#
_symmetry.space_group_name_H-M   'P 1'
#
loop_
_entity.id
_entity.type
_entity.pdbx_description
1 polymer ?
#
loop_
_entity_poly.entity_id
_entity_poly.type
_entity_poly.pdbx_seq_one_letter_code
_entity_poly.pdbx_strand_id
1 'polypeptide(L)'
;MIKFFRNIRQKSLSENKFSKYLIYAIGEIILVVIGILIALWINNENQERIYEKKAEVILKEIQRDLKKDIESSKEVVNTFITCDSIARLLLWNKLTPYEMFGFPDKRKPFEIVYYEITFKTSNNGYINFNRNLDNMPTKYNSISNDLKVLYDKRRMEVQDNNARIKSTVLENLDEVNSFDWHVESIKMGLPDEAKNYYMRDLEFKKQLLKYMNGIKNVFFATEGYKRKAIYVHNEISKILNIDDYIPYTPSFESAIDSIDGMNILGKYKLKESVSPLSPKIIELRKNDNMLKVYGENFPEFKYYWHDKNTFLGVLETNNVLTNITFNKSKNIEFYVSGSKSAYAYYTKVND
;
A
#
# COMPACT_ATOMS: atom_id res chain seq x y z
N MET A 1 -19.08 45.59 65.73
CA MET A 1 -20.12 45.29 64.72
C MET A 1 -21.09 44.14 65.07
N ILE A 2 -20.97 43.44 66.22
CA ILE A 2 -21.84 42.29 66.54
C ILE A 2 -23.23 42.66 67.13
N LYS A 3 -23.40 43.84 67.74
CA LYS A 3 -24.68 44.23 68.39
C LYS A 3 -25.77 44.67 67.41
N PHE A 4 -25.41 45.19 66.24
CA PHE A 4 -26.35 45.69 65.24
C PHE A 4 -27.12 44.54 64.55
N PHE A 5 -26.39 43.49 64.13
CA PHE A 5 -26.99 42.27 63.58
C PHE A 5 -27.77 41.45 64.63
N ARG A 6 -27.46 41.61 65.92
CA ARG A 6 -28.19 40.94 67.01
C ARG A 6 -29.64 41.44 67.13
N ASN A 7 -29.83 42.75 67.01
CA ASN A 7 -31.17 43.35 67.10
C ASN A 7 -31.99 43.14 65.83
N ILE A 8 -31.34 43.07 64.66
CA ILE A 8 -31.98 42.70 63.39
C ILE A 8 -32.45 41.23 63.42
N ARG A 9 -31.64 40.31 63.97
CA ARG A 9 -32.05 38.91 64.20
C ARG A 9 -33.23 38.79 65.18
N GLN A 10 -33.22 39.53 66.28
CA GLN A 10 -34.29 39.47 67.28
C GLN A 10 -35.64 40.02 66.77
N LYS A 11 -35.64 41.11 65.99
CA LYS A 11 -36.88 41.63 65.35
C LYS A 11 -37.33 40.80 64.14
N SER A 12 -36.40 40.14 63.45
CA SER A 12 -36.72 39.26 62.31
C SER A 12 -37.29 37.90 62.72
N LEU A 13 -36.99 37.42 63.93
CA LEU A 13 -37.55 36.18 64.48
C LEU A 13 -38.93 36.39 65.12
N SER A 14 -39.30 37.63 65.44
CA SER A 14 -40.59 37.98 66.06
C SER A 14 -41.72 38.29 65.07
N GLU A 15 -41.43 38.32 63.76
CA GLU A 15 -42.43 38.41 62.71
C GLU A 15 -42.36 37.13 61.87
N ASN A 16 -43.51 36.57 61.45
CA ASN A 16 -43.68 35.37 60.59
C ASN A 16 -43.04 35.51 59.17
N LYS A 17 -41.80 36.00 59.07
CA LYS A 17 -41.03 36.25 57.85
C LYS A 17 -39.99 35.17 57.58
N PHE A 18 -39.96 34.08 58.35
CA PHE A 18 -39.11 32.90 58.08
C PHE A 18 -39.26 32.44 56.62
N SER A 19 -40.48 32.42 56.10
CA SER A 19 -40.75 32.10 54.69
C SER A 19 -40.04 33.04 53.70
N LYS A 20 -39.90 34.34 54.01
CA LYS A 20 -39.16 35.28 53.15
C LYS A 20 -37.67 34.97 53.14
N TYR A 21 -37.05 34.74 54.31
CA TYR A 21 -35.63 34.36 54.40
C TYR A 21 -35.34 33.01 53.74
N LEU A 22 -36.24 32.05 53.88
CA LEU A 22 -36.15 30.75 53.22
C LEU A 22 -36.19 30.89 51.69
N ILE A 23 -37.11 31.72 51.16
CA ILE A 23 -37.20 32.00 49.72
C ILE A 23 -35.92 32.70 49.21
N TYR A 24 -35.36 33.66 49.94
CA TYR A 24 -34.11 34.31 49.56
C TYR A 24 -32.90 33.36 49.59
N ALA A 25 -32.77 32.52 50.62
CA ALA A 25 -31.69 31.54 50.72
C ALA A 25 -31.80 30.46 49.62
N ILE A 26 -33.02 30.01 49.28
CA ILE A 26 -33.24 29.10 48.15
C ILE A 26 -32.88 29.79 46.84
N GLY A 27 -33.26 31.06 46.66
CA GLY A 27 -32.89 31.84 45.48
C GLY A 27 -31.38 31.96 45.30
N GLU A 28 -30.64 32.21 46.39
CA GLU A 28 -29.18 32.28 46.37
C GLU A 28 -28.53 30.93 46.05
N ILE A 29 -29.02 29.84 46.63
CA ILE A 29 -28.57 28.48 46.28
C ILE A 29 -28.82 28.18 44.80
N ILE A 30 -30.00 28.50 44.27
CA ILE A 30 -30.32 28.29 42.84
C ILE A 30 -29.36 29.10 41.96
N LEU A 31 -29.07 30.35 42.33
CA LEU A 31 -28.19 31.22 41.55
C LEU A 31 -26.73 30.74 41.57
N VAL A 32 -26.25 30.25 42.72
CA VAL A 32 -24.95 29.59 42.85
C VAL A 32 -24.89 28.30 42.02
N VAL A 33 -25.93 27.46 42.07
CA VAL A 33 -26.02 26.22 41.30
C VAL A 33 -25.99 26.51 39.80
N ILE A 34 -26.76 27.49 39.32
CA ILE A 34 -26.71 27.92 37.91
C ILE A 34 -25.30 28.39 37.54
N GLY A 35 -24.64 29.16 38.41
CA GLY A 35 -23.26 29.59 38.20
C GLY A 35 -22.28 28.42 38.03
N ILE A 36 -22.38 27.40 38.90
CA ILE A 36 -21.56 26.18 38.82
C ILE A 36 -21.87 25.40 37.54
N LEU A 37 -23.14 25.24 37.17
CA LEU A 37 -23.53 24.52 35.96
C LEU A 37 -23.02 25.20 34.69
N ILE A 38 -23.08 26.54 34.60
CA ILE A 38 -22.53 27.30 33.47
C ILE A 38 -21.00 27.13 33.43
N ALA A 39 -20.32 27.23 34.57
CA ALA A 39 -18.87 27.05 34.64
C ALA A 39 -18.45 25.64 34.19
N LEU A 40 -19.17 24.59 34.64
CA LEU A 40 -18.95 23.21 34.20
C LEU A 40 -19.23 23.05 32.70
N TRP A 41 -20.30 23.64 32.19
CA TRP A 41 -20.64 23.58 30.77
C TRP A 41 -19.55 24.20 29.89
N ILE A 42 -19.09 25.42 30.21
CA ILE A 42 -18.00 26.09 29.48
C ILE A 42 -16.71 25.27 29.55
N ASN A 43 -16.39 24.69 30.71
CA ASN A 43 -15.21 23.85 30.85
C ASN A 43 -15.31 22.59 29.99
N ASN A 44 -16.46 21.91 29.99
CA ASN A 44 -16.68 20.70 29.20
C ASN A 44 -16.59 20.99 27.68
N GLU A 45 -17.21 22.07 27.21
CA GLU A 45 -17.12 22.51 25.81
C GLU A 45 -15.67 22.84 25.41
N ASN A 46 -14.90 23.49 26.28
CA ASN A 46 -13.49 23.77 26.02
C ASN A 46 -12.65 22.48 25.95
N GLN A 47 -12.91 21.51 26.83
CA GLN A 47 -12.24 20.21 26.78
C GLN A 47 -12.59 19.45 25.50
N GLU A 48 -13.87 19.42 25.10
CA GLU A 48 -14.30 18.77 23.86
C GLU A 48 -13.61 19.38 22.64
N ARG A 49 -13.53 20.71 22.54
CA ARG A 49 -12.78 21.39 21.46
C ARG A 49 -11.30 21.02 21.43
N ILE A 50 -10.66 20.90 22.60
CA ILE A 50 -9.25 20.48 22.69
C ILE A 50 -9.08 19.04 22.19
N TYR A 51 -9.99 18.13 22.59
CA TYR A 51 -9.98 16.75 22.13
C TYR A 51 -10.27 16.61 20.64
N GLU A 52 -11.24 17.37 20.11
CA GLU A 52 -11.49 17.45 18.68
C GLU A 52 -10.25 17.91 17.92
N LYS A 53 -9.59 18.97 18.38
CA LYS A 53 -8.42 19.49 17.67
C LYS A 53 -7.27 18.50 17.68
N LYS A 54 -7.07 17.80 18.80
CA LYS A 54 -6.04 16.76 18.93
C LYS A 54 -6.33 15.57 18.01
N ALA A 55 -7.59 15.15 17.93
CA ALA A 55 -8.03 14.08 17.04
C ALA A 55 -7.76 14.43 15.56
N GLU A 56 -8.10 15.65 15.12
CA GLU A 56 -7.80 16.11 13.76
C GLU A 56 -6.30 16.03 13.44
N VAL A 57 -5.45 16.47 14.37
CA VAL A 57 -3.99 16.46 14.18
C VAL A 57 -3.48 15.02 14.02
N ILE A 58 -3.95 14.10 14.87
CA ILE A 58 -3.58 12.68 14.81
C ILE A 58 -4.04 12.05 13.49
N LEU A 59 -5.27 12.31 13.07
CA LEU A 59 -5.81 11.75 11.83
C LEU A 59 -5.06 12.29 10.59
N LYS A 60 -4.69 13.57 10.59
CA LYS A 60 -3.84 14.16 9.53
C LYS A 60 -2.41 13.60 9.53
N GLU A 61 -1.87 13.28 10.70
CA GLU A 61 -0.59 12.57 10.82
C GLU A 61 -0.68 11.19 10.17
N ILE A 62 -1.72 10.42 10.48
CA ILE A 62 -1.99 9.12 9.85
C ILE A 62 -2.10 9.28 8.33
N GLN A 63 -2.90 10.22 7.82
CA GLN A 63 -3.03 10.42 6.37
C GLN A 63 -1.68 10.68 5.69
N ARG A 64 -0.81 11.49 6.30
CA ARG A 64 0.53 11.77 5.79
C ARG A 64 1.40 10.51 5.75
N ASP A 65 1.35 9.69 6.80
CA ASP A 65 2.04 8.40 6.86
C ASP A 65 1.53 7.47 5.76
N LEU A 66 0.21 7.35 5.59
CA LEU A 66 -0.41 6.51 4.57
C LEU A 66 -0.06 6.95 3.14
N LYS A 67 -0.05 8.26 2.85
CA LYS A 67 0.37 8.77 1.53
C LYS A 67 1.80 8.37 1.19
N LYS A 68 2.73 8.49 2.14
CA LYS A 68 4.13 8.10 1.95
C LYS A 68 4.26 6.59 1.71
N ASP A 69 3.54 5.79 2.49
CA ASP A 69 3.55 4.34 2.36
C ASP A 69 2.91 3.88 1.04
N ILE A 70 1.85 4.55 0.58
CA ILE A 70 1.25 4.30 -0.75
C ILE A 70 2.24 4.64 -1.86
N GLU A 71 2.97 5.75 -1.78
CA GLU A 71 3.95 6.12 -2.79
C GLU A 71 5.12 5.13 -2.84
N SER A 72 5.69 4.78 -1.68
CA SER A 72 6.82 3.85 -1.59
C SER A 72 6.45 2.42 -2.02
N SER A 73 5.17 2.05 -1.93
CA SER A 73 4.68 0.74 -2.41
C SER A 73 4.96 0.52 -3.91
N LYS A 74 5.04 1.59 -4.72
CA LYS A 74 5.33 1.51 -6.17
C LYS A 74 6.67 0.85 -6.46
N GLU A 75 7.67 1.06 -5.62
CA GLU A 75 9.01 0.47 -5.78
C GLU A 75 8.96 -1.07 -5.69
N VAL A 76 8.15 -1.59 -4.77
CA VAL A 76 7.94 -3.04 -4.59
C VAL A 76 7.29 -3.64 -5.84
N VAL A 77 6.28 -2.96 -6.37
CA VAL A 77 5.58 -3.39 -7.60
C VAL A 77 6.52 -3.39 -8.81
N ASN A 78 7.27 -2.31 -9.00
CA ASN A 78 8.26 -2.20 -10.09
C ASN A 78 9.33 -3.29 -10.00
N THR A 79 9.81 -3.57 -8.79
CA THR A 79 10.81 -4.60 -8.58
C THR A 79 10.23 -5.99 -8.83
N PHE A 80 9.00 -6.27 -8.37
CA PHE A 80 8.32 -7.53 -8.67
C PHE A 80 8.18 -7.77 -10.18
N ILE A 81 7.72 -6.78 -10.96
CA ILE A 81 7.58 -6.88 -12.42
C ILE A 81 8.93 -7.18 -13.09
N THR A 82 9.99 -6.51 -12.62
CA THR A 82 11.35 -6.71 -13.14
C THR A 82 11.86 -8.11 -12.83
N CYS A 83 11.74 -8.55 -11.58
CA CYS A 83 12.15 -9.89 -11.15
C CYS A 83 11.35 -10.99 -11.84
N ASP A 84 10.04 -10.81 -12.07
CA ASP A 84 9.20 -11.76 -12.82
C ASP A 84 9.72 -11.93 -14.26
N SER A 85 10.00 -10.80 -14.92
CA SER A 85 10.56 -10.80 -16.28
C SER A 85 11.91 -11.51 -16.35
N ILE A 86 12.82 -11.20 -15.43
CA ILE A 86 14.16 -11.81 -15.37
C ILE A 86 14.08 -13.29 -15.02
N ALA A 87 13.34 -13.66 -13.98
CA ALA A 87 13.22 -15.04 -13.52
C ALA A 87 12.67 -15.95 -14.61
N ARG A 88 11.71 -15.47 -15.40
CA ARG A 88 11.21 -16.18 -16.56
C ARG A 88 12.31 -16.43 -17.60
N LEU A 89 13.08 -15.41 -17.96
CA LEU A 89 14.17 -15.57 -18.93
C LEU A 89 15.22 -16.58 -18.45
N LEU A 90 15.51 -16.60 -17.14
CA LEU A 90 16.39 -17.57 -16.51
C LEU A 90 15.82 -19.00 -16.53
N LEU A 91 14.58 -19.19 -16.07
CA LEU A 91 13.96 -20.52 -15.97
C LEU A 91 13.84 -21.19 -17.34
N TRP A 92 13.52 -20.41 -18.37
CA TRP A 92 13.34 -20.86 -19.75
C TRP A 92 14.62 -20.83 -20.60
N ASN A 93 15.79 -20.55 -20.00
CA ASN A 93 17.09 -20.50 -20.69
C ASN A 93 17.09 -19.56 -21.93
N LYS A 94 16.43 -18.41 -21.83
CA LYS A 94 16.25 -17.47 -22.96
C LYS A 94 17.33 -16.39 -23.05
N LEU A 95 18.24 -16.33 -22.07
CA LEU A 95 19.35 -15.36 -22.07
C LEU A 95 20.57 -15.93 -22.78
N THR A 96 21.19 -15.11 -23.63
CA THR A 96 22.53 -15.36 -24.15
C THR A 96 23.58 -15.16 -23.05
N PRO A 97 24.79 -15.74 -23.18
CA PRO A 97 25.88 -15.48 -22.24
C PRO A 97 26.21 -13.98 -22.10
N TYR A 98 26.12 -13.22 -23.20
CA TYR A 98 26.35 -11.78 -23.18
C TYR A 98 25.27 -11.03 -22.38
N GLU A 99 23.99 -11.38 -22.53
CA GLU A 99 22.91 -10.77 -21.74
C GLU A 99 23.00 -11.15 -20.26
N MET A 100 23.46 -12.36 -19.96
CA MET A 100 23.63 -12.84 -18.59
C MET A 100 24.81 -12.16 -17.88
N PHE A 101 25.95 -12.00 -18.56
CA PHE A 101 27.22 -11.66 -17.89
C PHE A 101 27.89 -10.39 -18.43
N GLY A 102 27.55 -9.91 -19.62
CA GLY A 102 28.36 -8.97 -20.42
C GLY A 102 28.27 -7.48 -20.05
N PHE A 103 27.40 -7.07 -19.13
CA PHE A 103 27.19 -5.64 -18.80
C PHE A 103 27.78 -5.26 -17.43
N PRO A 104 29.05 -4.81 -17.32
CA PRO A 104 29.73 -4.61 -16.02
C PRO A 104 29.00 -3.64 -15.09
N ASP A 105 28.40 -2.57 -15.62
CA ASP A 105 27.75 -1.52 -14.81
C ASP A 105 26.26 -1.79 -14.52
N LYS A 106 25.77 -2.98 -14.87
CA LYS A 106 24.37 -3.36 -14.66
C LYS A 106 24.30 -4.59 -13.77
N ARG A 107 23.29 -4.62 -12.91
CA ARG A 107 22.91 -5.83 -12.19
C ARG A 107 22.71 -6.96 -13.18
N LYS A 108 23.34 -8.09 -12.90
CA LYS A 108 23.24 -9.27 -13.74
C LYS A 108 21.90 -9.94 -13.49
N PRO A 109 21.28 -10.55 -14.52
CA PRO A 109 20.04 -11.29 -14.35
C PRO A 109 20.08 -12.34 -13.23
N PHE A 110 21.18 -13.08 -13.07
CA PHE A 110 21.27 -14.12 -12.04
C PHE A 110 21.32 -13.57 -10.62
N GLU A 111 21.76 -12.33 -10.41
CA GLU A 111 21.96 -11.75 -9.07
C GLU A 111 20.64 -11.40 -8.37
N ILE A 112 19.50 -11.46 -9.07
CA ILE A 112 18.20 -11.11 -8.47
C ILE A 112 17.94 -11.88 -7.17
N VAL A 113 18.38 -13.14 -7.09
CA VAL A 113 18.13 -14.01 -5.93
C VAL A 113 18.88 -13.60 -4.65
N TYR A 114 19.82 -12.66 -4.77
CA TYR A 114 20.65 -12.16 -3.68
C TYR A 114 20.23 -10.78 -3.17
N TYR A 115 19.14 -10.21 -3.69
CA TYR A 115 18.65 -8.89 -3.27
C TYR A 115 17.33 -8.97 -2.53
N GLU A 116 17.32 -8.40 -1.33
CA GLU A 116 16.13 -8.23 -0.52
C GLU A 116 15.19 -7.18 -1.14
N ILE A 117 13.89 -7.48 -1.11
CA ILE A 117 12.81 -6.55 -1.46
C ILE A 117 11.94 -6.41 -0.22
N THR A 118 11.89 -5.22 0.35
CA THR A 118 11.04 -4.94 1.50
C THR A 118 10.13 -3.76 1.28
N PHE A 119 8.97 -3.83 1.93
CA PHE A 119 8.06 -2.71 2.04
C PHE A 119 8.09 -2.16 3.47
N LYS A 120 8.52 -0.92 3.64
CA LYS A 120 8.56 -0.24 4.93
C LYS A 120 7.32 0.63 5.09
N THR A 121 6.66 0.50 6.25
CA THR A 121 5.43 1.22 6.60
C THR A 121 5.61 2.05 7.86
N SER A 122 4.99 3.22 7.91
CA SER A 122 4.99 4.13 9.05
C SER A 122 3.78 3.87 9.95
N ASN A 123 3.94 3.90 11.28
CA ASN A 123 2.84 3.69 12.24
C ASN A 123 2.81 4.69 13.40
N ASN A 124 3.54 5.80 13.29
CA ASN A 124 3.63 6.80 14.36
C ASN A 124 2.26 7.42 14.65
N GLY A 125 1.53 7.81 13.61
CA GLY A 125 0.17 8.34 13.77
C GLY A 125 -0.79 7.35 14.42
N TYR A 126 -0.69 6.05 14.11
CA TYR A 126 -1.52 5.01 14.73
C TYR A 126 -1.15 4.76 16.20
N ILE A 127 0.14 4.74 16.53
CA ILE A 127 0.59 4.67 17.92
C ILE A 127 0.05 5.87 18.72
N ASN A 128 0.11 7.07 18.12
CA ASN A 128 -0.42 8.29 18.73
C ASN A 128 -1.95 8.24 18.91
N PHE A 129 -2.67 7.71 17.92
CA PHE A 129 -4.11 7.44 17.99
C PHE A 129 -4.46 6.53 19.16
N ASN A 130 -3.79 5.38 19.27
CA ASN A 130 -4.04 4.42 20.35
C ASN A 130 -3.78 5.00 21.75
N ARG A 131 -2.76 5.85 21.89
CA ARG A 131 -2.46 6.55 23.17
C ARG A 131 -3.53 7.55 23.60
N ASN A 132 -4.42 7.96 22.70
CA ASN A 132 -5.42 8.99 22.95
C ASN A 132 -6.86 8.49 22.82
N LEU A 133 -7.08 7.18 22.64
CA LEU A 133 -8.39 6.58 22.41
C LEU A 133 -9.45 6.99 23.43
N ASP A 134 -9.10 7.01 24.73
CA ASP A 134 -10.05 7.34 25.81
C ASP A 134 -10.57 8.80 25.73
N ASN A 135 -9.82 9.68 25.06
CA ASN A 135 -10.16 11.09 24.90
C ASN A 135 -10.66 11.41 23.47
N MET A 136 -10.90 10.40 22.62
CA MET A 136 -11.35 10.63 21.25
C MET A 136 -12.85 10.91 21.19
N PRO A 137 -13.28 11.97 20.49
CA PRO A 137 -14.70 12.18 20.19
C PRO A 137 -15.33 11.00 19.47
N THR A 138 -16.58 10.67 19.81
CA THR A 138 -17.28 9.45 19.35
C THR A 138 -17.40 9.34 17.83
N LYS A 139 -17.41 10.48 17.11
CA LYS A 139 -17.43 10.54 15.64
C LYS A 139 -16.22 9.85 14.97
N TYR A 140 -15.13 9.66 15.71
CA TYR A 140 -13.91 8.98 15.22
C TYR A 140 -13.89 7.49 15.55
N ASN A 141 -14.86 6.95 16.30
CA ASN A 141 -14.87 5.52 16.64
C ASN A 141 -15.04 4.60 15.42
N SER A 142 -15.65 5.11 14.35
CA SER A 142 -15.83 4.36 13.10
C SER A 142 -14.50 3.96 12.46
N ILE A 143 -13.49 4.83 12.49
CA ILE A 143 -12.19 4.57 11.85
C ILE A 143 -11.29 3.63 12.68
N SER A 144 -11.55 3.47 13.98
CA SER A 144 -10.74 2.63 14.88
C SER A 144 -10.59 1.19 14.40
N ASN A 145 -11.69 0.57 13.96
CA ASN A 145 -11.67 -0.80 13.43
C ASN A 145 -10.87 -0.89 12.13
N ASP A 146 -10.97 0.12 11.29
CA ASP A 146 -10.27 0.16 10.01
C ASP A 146 -8.76 0.38 10.17
N LEU A 147 -8.36 1.22 11.12
CA LEU A 147 -6.97 1.39 11.53
C LEU A 147 -6.42 0.09 12.13
N LYS A 148 -7.19 -0.58 12.98
CA LYS A 148 -6.81 -1.87 13.55
C LYS A 148 -6.56 -2.92 12.45
N VAL A 149 -7.46 -3.03 11.48
CA VAL A 149 -7.27 -3.95 10.34
C VAL A 149 -6.03 -3.58 9.52
N LEU A 150 -5.76 -2.29 9.30
CA LEU A 150 -4.58 -1.84 8.57
C LEU A 150 -3.28 -2.15 9.31
N TYR A 151 -3.19 -1.82 10.60
CA TYR A 151 -1.94 -1.86 11.35
C TYR A 151 -1.71 -3.17 12.10
N ASP A 152 -2.74 -3.80 12.64
CA ASP A 152 -2.58 -5.03 13.43
C ASP A 152 -2.66 -6.28 12.54
N LYS A 153 -3.22 -6.17 11.33
CA LYS A 153 -3.29 -7.27 10.36
C LYS A 153 -2.48 -7.02 9.11
N ARG A 154 -2.83 -6.04 8.27
CA ARG A 154 -2.16 -5.84 6.96
C ARG A 154 -0.68 -5.50 7.09
N ARG A 155 -0.32 -4.61 8.03
CA ARG A 155 1.07 -4.27 8.29
C ARG A 155 1.86 -5.46 8.85
N MET A 156 1.26 -6.26 9.73
CA MET A 156 1.90 -7.48 10.24
C MET A 156 2.16 -8.50 9.11
N GLU A 157 1.18 -8.71 8.23
CA GLU A 157 1.35 -9.52 7.01
C GLU A 157 2.55 -9.03 6.16
N VAL A 158 2.73 -7.71 6.01
CA VAL A 158 3.90 -7.13 5.32
C VAL A 158 5.20 -7.47 6.05
N GLN A 159 5.25 -7.28 7.37
CA GLN A 159 6.47 -7.52 8.16
C GLN A 159 6.90 -8.99 8.13
N ASP A 160 5.93 -9.91 8.23
CA ASP A 160 6.21 -11.34 8.16
C ASP A 160 6.78 -11.74 6.79
N ASN A 161 6.24 -11.19 5.70
CA ASN A 161 6.73 -11.48 4.37
C ASN A 161 8.09 -10.84 4.07
N ASN A 162 8.34 -9.63 4.59
CA ASN A 162 9.67 -9.01 4.56
C ASN A 162 10.71 -9.90 5.27
N ALA A 163 10.39 -10.44 6.46
CA ALA A 163 11.29 -11.32 7.19
C ALA A 163 11.56 -12.63 6.43
N ARG A 164 10.54 -13.21 5.80
CA ARG A 164 10.67 -14.45 5.01
C ARG A 164 11.57 -14.28 3.78
N ILE A 165 11.38 -13.20 3.02
CA ILE A 165 12.24 -12.95 1.84
C ILE A 165 13.67 -12.67 2.27
N LYS A 166 13.88 -11.95 3.38
CA LYS A 166 15.21 -11.71 3.94
C LYS A 166 15.92 -13.02 4.29
N SER A 167 15.23 -13.94 4.98
CA SER A 167 15.78 -15.28 5.27
C SER A 167 16.17 -16.01 3.99
N THR A 168 15.29 -15.98 2.97
CA THR A 168 15.55 -16.64 1.68
C THR A 168 16.79 -16.07 0.99
N VAL A 169 16.98 -14.75 1.01
CA VAL A 169 18.16 -14.09 0.43
C VAL A 169 19.43 -14.45 1.19
N LEU A 170 19.39 -14.46 2.53
CA LEU A 170 20.53 -14.86 3.34
C LEU A 170 20.93 -16.32 3.09
N GLU A 171 19.96 -17.23 3.01
CA GLU A 171 20.22 -18.63 2.68
C GLU A 171 20.86 -18.79 1.30
N ASN A 172 20.40 -18.04 0.29
CA ASN A 172 21.02 -18.06 -1.04
C ASN A 172 22.46 -17.51 -1.00
N LEU A 173 22.72 -16.48 -0.19
CA LEU A 173 24.06 -15.92 0.00
C LEU A 173 24.99 -16.93 0.69
N ASP A 174 24.53 -17.61 1.73
CA ASP A 174 25.30 -18.64 2.42
C ASP A 174 25.63 -19.81 1.48
N GLU A 175 24.68 -20.21 0.64
CA GLU A 175 24.90 -21.27 -0.34
C GLU A 175 25.93 -20.87 -1.39
N VAL A 176 25.83 -19.67 -1.98
CA VAL A 176 26.84 -19.24 -2.98
C VAL A 176 28.23 -19.08 -2.36
N ASN A 177 28.31 -18.63 -1.11
CA ASN A 177 29.57 -18.52 -0.37
C ASN A 177 30.23 -19.88 -0.08
N SER A 178 29.49 -20.99 -0.20
CA SER A 178 30.03 -22.34 0.00
C SER A 178 30.78 -22.88 -1.22
N PHE A 179 30.65 -22.26 -2.39
CA PHE A 179 31.34 -22.71 -3.60
C PHE A 179 32.77 -22.18 -3.70
N ASP A 180 33.73 -23.05 -4.00
CA ASP A 180 35.14 -22.67 -4.22
C ASP A 180 35.29 -21.62 -5.33
N TRP A 181 34.53 -21.78 -6.43
CA TRP A 181 34.53 -20.84 -7.54
C TRP A 181 34.05 -19.43 -7.16
N HIS A 182 33.30 -19.27 -6.05
CA HIS A 182 32.86 -17.96 -5.60
C HIS A 182 34.06 -17.13 -5.11
N VAL A 183 34.99 -17.75 -4.38
CA VAL A 183 36.23 -17.12 -3.93
C VAL A 183 37.09 -16.71 -5.13
N GLU A 184 37.17 -17.55 -6.16
CA GLU A 184 37.89 -17.24 -7.39
C GLU A 184 37.25 -16.09 -8.16
N SER A 185 35.92 -16.03 -8.18
CA SER A 185 35.16 -15.01 -8.92
C SER A 185 35.45 -13.58 -8.45
N ILE A 186 35.78 -13.40 -7.17
CA ILE A 186 36.17 -12.10 -6.59
C ILE A 186 37.51 -11.63 -7.15
N LYS A 187 38.42 -12.55 -7.50
CA LYS A 187 39.79 -12.24 -7.93
C LYS A 187 39.91 -12.05 -9.43
N MET A 188 39.22 -12.88 -10.21
CA MET A 188 39.45 -13.00 -11.66
C MET A 188 38.18 -12.85 -12.51
N GLY A 189 37.03 -12.57 -11.89
CA GLY A 189 35.72 -12.64 -12.54
C GLY A 189 35.17 -14.06 -12.59
N LEU A 190 33.92 -14.23 -13.04
CA LEU A 190 33.21 -15.51 -13.01
C LEU A 190 33.91 -16.60 -13.85
N PRO A 191 34.38 -17.71 -13.24
CA PRO A 191 34.90 -18.85 -13.99
C PRO A 191 33.78 -19.60 -14.71
N ASP A 192 34.15 -20.50 -15.63
CA ASP A 192 33.16 -21.22 -16.45
C ASP A 192 32.25 -22.14 -15.65
N GLU A 193 32.74 -22.70 -14.54
CA GLU A 193 31.93 -23.45 -13.58
C GLU A 193 30.79 -22.59 -13.01
N ALA A 194 31.11 -21.38 -12.54
CA ALA A 194 30.12 -20.43 -12.03
C ALA A 194 29.10 -20.02 -13.12
N LYS A 195 29.57 -19.79 -14.35
CA LYS A 195 28.67 -19.47 -15.48
C LYS A 195 27.72 -20.62 -15.77
N ASN A 196 28.21 -21.86 -15.75
CA ASN A 196 27.38 -23.06 -15.96
C ASN A 196 26.35 -23.22 -14.85
N TYR A 197 26.73 -22.97 -13.59
CA TYR A 197 25.82 -22.96 -12.44
C TYR A 197 24.62 -22.03 -12.70
N TYR A 198 24.88 -20.75 -12.97
CA TYR A 198 23.82 -19.77 -13.19
C TYR A 198 23.00 -19.97 -14.47
N MET A 199 23.57 -20.55 -15.52
CA MET A 199 22.88 -20.73 -16.80
C MET A 199 22.02 -21.99 -16.85
N ARG A 200 22.41 -23.07 -16.16
CA ARG A 200 21.88 -24.41 -16.44
C ARG A 200 21.57 -25.24 -15.21
N ASP A 201 22.18 -24.95 -14.08
CA ASP A 201 22.08 -25.82 -12.91
C ASP A 201 20.67 -25.81 -12.30
N LEU A 202 20.25 -26.98 -11.82
CA LEU A 202 18.91 -27.17 -11.27
C LEU A 202 18.77 -26.57 -9.87
N GLU A 203 19.83 -26.57 -9.05
CA GLU A 203 19.82 -25.96 -7.71
C GLU A 203 19.64 -24.45 -7.82
N PHE A 204 20.36 -23.78 -8.73
CA PHE A 204 20.12 -22.35 -9.00
C PHE A 204 18.66 -22.08 -9.42
N LYS A 205 18.06 -22.94 -10.26
CA LYS A 205 16.65 -22.81 -10.63
C LYS A 205 15.70 -23.00 -9.45
N LYS A 206 16.01 -23.89 -8.50
CA LYS A 206 15.24 -24.06 -7.26
C LYS A 206 15.35 -22.82 -6.36
N GLN A 207 16.56 -22.27 -6.19
CA GLN A 207 16.78 -21.00 -5.47
C GLN A 207 15.94 -19.88 -6.08
N LEU A 208 15.99 -19.75 -7.41
CA LEU A 208 15.21 -18.76 -8.15
C LEU A 208 13.70 -18.94 -7.94
N LEU A 209 13.19 -20.17 -7.98
CA LEU A 209 11.77 -20.45 -7.73
C LEU A 209 11.35 -20.06 -6.30
N LYS A 210 12.18 -20.41 -5.31
CA LYS A 210 11.97 -20.07 -3.89
C LYS A 210 11.99 -18.56 -3.67
N TYR A 211 13.00 -17.88 -4.19
CA TYR A 211 13.10 -16.41 -4.17
C TYR A 211 11.86 -15.75 -4.77
N MET A 212 11.46 -16.18 -5.97
CA MET A 212 10.27 -15.64 -6.64
C MET A 212 8.96 -15.92 -5.89
N ASN A 213 8.87 -16.99 -5.08
CA ASN A 213 7.72 -17.20 -4.20
C ASN A 213 7.71 -16.16 -3.08
N GLY A 214 8.87 -15.87 -2.49
CA GLY A 214 9.03 -14.84 -1.47
C GLY A 214 8.66 -13.45 -1.98
N ILE A 215 9.18 -13.02 -3.14
CA ILE A 215 8.81 -11.70 -3.71
C ILE A 215 7.31 -11.63 -3.97
N LYS A 216 6.71 -12.68 -4.55
CA LYS A 216 5.28 -12.71 -4.82
C LYS A 216 4.45 -12.48 -3.55
N ASN A 217 4.88 -13.06 -2.42
CA ASN A 217 4.21 -12.85 -1.15
C ASN A 217 4.37 -11.41 -0.62
N VAL A 218 5.58 -10.84 -0.72
CA VAL A 218 5.82 -9.42 -0.38
C VAL A 218 4.92 -8.52 -1.22
N PHE A 219 4.90 -8.74 -2.54
CA PHE A 219 4.06 -8.00 -3.47
C PHE A 219 2.57 -8.05 -3.05
N PHE A 220 2.01 -9.22 -2.73
CA PHE A 220 0.62 -9.31 -2.31
C PHE A 220 0.32 -8.67 -0.97
N ALA A 221 1.23 -8.80 0.00
CA ALA A 221 1.10 -8.14 1.29
C ALA A 221 1.10 -6.62 1.11
N THR A 222 2.01 -6.10 0.28
CA THR A 222 2.10 -4.68 -0.08
C THR A 222 0.83 -4.19 -0.78
N GLU A 223 0.31 -4.90 -1.78
CA GLU A 223 -0.93 -4.52 -2.47
C GLU A 223 -2.16 -4.56 -1.55
N GLY A 224 -2.22 -5.56 -0.66
CA GLY A 224 -3.26 -5.68 0.36
C GLY A 224 -3.23 -4.52 1.36
N TYR A 225 -2.02 -4.15 1.81
CA TYR A 225 -1.81 -2.97 2.64
C TYR A 225 -2.20 -1.69 1.90
N LYS A 226 -1.69 -1.48 0.69
CA LYS A 226 -1.94 -0.28 -0.13
C LYS A 226 -3.43 -0.03 -0.33
N ARG A 227 -4.20 -1.05 -0.71
CA ARG A 227 -5.67 -0.92 -0.87
C ARG A 227 -6.36 -0.51 0.42
N LYS A 228 -5.98 -1.11 1.55
CA LYS A 228 -6.55 -0.74 2.85
C LYS A 228 -6.10 0.65 3.29
N ALA A 229 -4.86 1.04 3.01
CA ALA A 229 -4.34 2.37 3.30
C ALA A 229 -5.09 3.46 2.51
N ILE A 230 -5.34 3.26 1.20
CA ILE A 230 -6.17 4.17 0.38
C ILE A 230 -7.58 4.29 0.97
N TYR A 231 -8.19 3.16 1.34
CA TYR A 231 -9.50 3.16 1.99
C TYR A 231 -9.51 3.98 3.29
N VAL A 232 -8.59 3.70 4.20
CA VAL A 232 -8.51 4.40 5.50
C VAL A 232 -8.25 5.89 5.29
N HIS A 233 -7.35 6.23 4.37
CA HIS A 233 -7.04 7.61 4.04
C HIS A 233 -8.30 8.39 3.62
N ASN A 234 -9.10 7.81 2.71
CA ASN A 234 -10.30 8.44 2.19
C ASN A 234 -11.43 8.52 3.22
N GLU A 235 -11.57 7.51 4.07
CA GLU A 235 -12.52 7.57 5.20
C GLU A 235 -12.12 8.66 6.20
N ILE A 236 -10.82 8.87 6.45
CA ILE A 236 -10.37 10.02 7.25
C ILE A 236 -10.72 11.33 6.55
N SER A 237 -10.51 11.46 5.24
CA SER A 237 -10.88 12.68 4.48
C SER A 237 -12.36 13.00 4.61
N LYS A 238 -13.21 11.97 4.53
CA LYS A 238 -14.66 12.08 4.73
C LYS A 238 -15.01 12.53 6.16
N ILE A 239 -14.40 11.92 7.17
CA ILE A 239 -14.65 12.27 8.58
C ILE A 239 -14.20 13.71 8.88
N LEU A 240 -13.06 14.14 8.32
CA LEU A 240 -12.52 15.48 8.49
C LEU A 240 -13.17 16.53 7.56
N ASN A 241 -14.06 16.11 6.66
CA ASN A 241 -14.68 16.94 5.63
C ASN A 241 -13.66 17.76 4.81
N ILE A 242 -12.62 17.08 4.31
CA ILE A 242 -11.58 17.67 3.47
C ILE A 242 -11.56 17.03 2.08
N ASP A 243 -11.24 17.83 1.06
CA ASP A 243 -11.07 17.36 -0.32
C ASP A 243 -9.65 16.83 -0.53
N ASP A 244 -9.42 15.61 -0.04
CA ASP A 244 -8.13 14.91 -0.14
C ASP A 244 -8.36 13.42 -0.40
N TYR A 245 -8.90 13.09 -1.58
CA TYR A 245 -9.22 11.71 -1.95
C TYR A 245 -8.14 11.10 -2.84
N ILE A 246 -7.74 9.86 -2.53
CA ILE A 246 -6.83 9.05 -3.34
C ILE A 246 -7.66 8.04 -4.15
N PRO A 247 -7.56 7.99 -5.48
CA PRO A 247 -8.32 7.04 -6.29
C PRO A 247 -7.88 5.60 -6.00
N TYR A 248 -8.86 4.68 -5.91
CA TYR A 248 -8.60 3.25 -5.70
C TYR A 248 -7.90 2.57 -6.89
N THR A 249 -8.17 3.06 -8.10
CA THR A 249 -7.55 2.60 -9.35
C THR A 249 -6.98 3.81 -10.09
N PRO A 250 -5.68 3.82 -10.43
CA PRO A 250 -5.10 4.89 -11.25
C PRO A 250 -5.81 5.01 -12.61
N SER A 251 -5.94 6.23 -13.13
CA SER A 251 -6.64 6.49 -14.39
C SER A 251 -5.79 6.09 -15.62
N PHE A 252 -6.42 5.42 -16.59
CA PHE A 252 -5.86 5.18 -17.92
C PHE A 252 -5.68 6.48 -18.72
N GLU A 253 -6.50 7.51 -18.49
CA GLU A 253 -6.52 8.71 -19.33
C GLU A 253 -5.23 9.53 -19.22
N SER A 254 -4.68 9.66 -18.01
CA SER A 254 -3.38 10.31 -17.79
C SER A 254 -2.20 9.56 -18.41
N ALA A 255 -2.39 8.31 -18.85
CA ALA A 255 -1.33 7.45 -19.35
C ALA A 255 -1.21 7.43 -20.88
N ILE A 256 -2.32 7.61 -21.61
CA ILE A 256 -2.31 7.64 -23.09
C ILE A 256 -1.31 8.70 -23.59
N ASP A 257 -1.27 9.85 -22.93
CA ASP A 257 -0.36 10.95 -23.26
C ASP A 257 1.13 10.61 -22.99
N SER A 258 1.40 9.61 -22.14
CA SER A 258 2.74 9.24 -21.66
C SER A 258 3.43 8.12 -22.45
N ILE A 259 2.68 7.32 -23.23
CA ILE A 259 3.28 6.23 -24.03
C ILE A 259 3.74 6.81 -25.37
N ASP A 260 4.64 7.80 -25.31
CA ASP A 260 5.36 8.39 -26.45
C ASP A 260 4.47 8.67 -27.70
N GLY A 261 3.18 9.02 -27.52
CA GLY A 261 2.22 9.27 -28.61
C GLY A 261 1.78 8.03 -29.42
N MET A 262 2.08 6.82 -28.95
CA MET A 262 1.74 5.57 -29.63
C MET A 262 0.30 5.15 -29.34
N ASN A 263 -0.49 4.90 -30.39
CA ASN A 263 -1.80 4.28 -30.24
C ASN A 263 -1.63 2.79 -29.83
N ILE A 264 -1.91 2.47 -28.56
CA ILE A 264 -1.84 1.10 -28.02
C ILE A 264 -3.15 0.32 -28.16
N LEU A 265 -4.20 0.92 -28.71
CA LEU A 265 -5.49 0.24 -28.93
C LEU A 265 -5.50 -0.46 -30.30
N GLY A 266 -6.31 -1.51 -30.41
CA GLY A 266 -6.47 -2.29 -31.65
C GLY A 266 -6.09 -3.75 -31.50
N LYS A 267 -5.91 -4.44 -32.63
CA LYS A 267 -5.66 -5.87 -32.68
C LYS A 267 -4.17 -6.19 -32.64
N TYR A 268 -3.85 -7.30 -31.99
CA TYR A 268 -2.50 -7.80 -31.85
C TYR A 268 -2.47 -9.31 -32.13
N LYS A 269 -1.39 -9.76 -32.76
CA LYS A 269 -1.17 -11.17 -33.12
C LYS A 269 -0.10 -11.79 -32.22
N LEU A 270 -0.35 -13.01 -31.78
CA LEU A 270 0.59 -13.80 -30.98
C LEU A 270 1.88 -14.06 -31.77
N LYS A 271 3.01 -13.67 -31.18
CA LYS A 271 4.37 -13.88 -31.70
C LYS A 271 5.04 -15.07 -31.05
N GLU A 272 4.98 -15.15 -29.72
CA GLU A 272 5.58 -16.22 -28.93
C GLU A 272 4.76 -16.46 -27.66
N SER A 273 4.61 -17.71 -27.25
CA SER A 273 4.08 -18.07 -25.93
C SER A 273 4.61 -19.41 -25.46
N VAL A 274 4.72 -19.56 -24.14
CA VAL A 274 4.95 -20.86 -23.48
C VAL A 274 3.65 -21.57 -23.08
N SER A 275 2.51 -20.89 -23.19
CA SER A 275 1.19 -21.46 -22.90
C SER A 275 0.46 -21.76 -24.20
N PRO A 276 0.00 -23.00 -24.42
CA PRO A 276 -0.80 -23.34 -25.60
C PRO A 276 -2.20 -22.70 -25.56
N LEU A 277 -2.62 -22.16 -24.40
CA LEU A 277 -3.91 -21.50 -24.20
C LEU A 277 -3.90 -20.01 -24.58
N SER A 278 -2.75 -19.46 -24.96
CA SER A 278 -2.66 -18.04 -25.33
C SER A 278 -3.46 -17.77 -26.61
N PRO A 279 -4.39 -16.81 -26.60
CA PRO A 279 -5.16 -16.47 -27.79
C PRO A 279 -4.26 -16.08 -28.97
N LYS A 280 -4.60 -16.52 -30.18
CA LYS A 280 -3.82 -16.16 -31.38
C LYS A 280 -3.93 -14.67 -31.72
N ILE A 281 -5.07 -14.08 -31.43
CA ILE A 281 -5.38 -12.67 -31.63
C ILE A 281 -5.99 -12.15 -30.34
N ILE A 282 -5.54 -10.97 -29.92
CA ILE A 282 -6.17 -10.20 -28.86
C ILE A 282 -6.45 -8.78 -29.32
N GLU A 283 -7.46 -8.16 -28.73
CA GLU A 283 -7.84 -6.79 -29.00
C GLU A 283 -7.79 -5.96 -27.72
N LEU A 284 -7.08 -4.85 -27.80
CA LEU A 284 -6.99 -3.87 -26.74
C LEU A 284 -8.02 -2.77 -26.97
N ARG A 285 -8.94 -2.58 -26.01
CA ARG A 285 -9.95 -1.52 -26.05
C ARG A 285 -9.90 -0.66 -24.79
N LYS A 286 -10.23 0.62 -24.94
CA LYS A 286 -10.54 1.51 -23.81
C LYS A 286 -11.95 1.22 -23.33
N ASN A 287 -12.14 1.16 -22.01
CA ASN A 287 -13.46 1.18 -21.39
C ASN A 287 -13.34 1.99 -20.09
N ASP A 288 -14.04 3.12 -20.02
CA ASP A 288 -13.88 4.14 -18.99
C ASP A 288 -12.39 4.50 -18.79
N ASN A 289 -11.90 4.40 -17.56
CA ASN A 289 -10.53 4.71 -17.16
C ASN A 289 -9.62 3.47 -17.12
N MET A 290 -9.93 2.44 -17.92
CA MET A 290 -9.23 1.15 -17.89
C MET A 290 -8.93 0.60 -19.28
N LEU A 291 -7.88 -0.22 -19.36
CA LEU A 291 -7.53 -1.01 -20.53
C LEU A 291 -8.18 -2.39 -20.41
N LYS A 292 -8.93 -2.80 -21.44
CA LYS A 292 -9.53 -4.13 -21.51
C LYS A 292 -8.87 -4.97 -22.61
N VAL A 293 -8.53 -6.21 -22.27
CA VAL A 293 -8.01 -7.20 -23.20
C VAL A 293 -9.11 -8.19 -23.55
N TYR A 294 -9.39 -8.33 -24.84
CA TYR A 294 -10.29 -9.33 -25.39
C TYR A 294 -9.50 -10.36 -26.17
N GLY A 295 -9.81 -11.64 -26.00
CA GLY A 295 -9.23 -12.73 -26.78
C GLY A 295 -10.29 -13.79 -27.05
N GLU A 296 -10.18 -14.47 -28.19
CA GLU A 296 -11.09 -15.56 -28.53
C GLU A 296 -11.00 -16.67 -27.46
N ASN A 297 -12.15 -17.04 -26.87
CA ASN A 297 -12.25 -18.00 -25.76
C ASN A 297 -11.42 -17.64 -24.50
N PHE A 298 -11.07 -16.37 -24.33
CA PHE A 298 -10.32 -15.88 -23.18
C PHE A 298 -11.20 -14.95 -22.34
N PRO A 299 -11.19 -15.06 -21.00
CA PRO A 299 -11.98 -14.16 -20.16
C PRO A 299 -11.51 -12.72 -20.35
N GLU A 300 -12.44 -11.76 -20.22
CA GLU A 300 -12.11 -10.34 -20.29
C GLU A 300 -11.23 -9.96 -19.11
N PHE A 301 -10.07 -9.38 -19.39
CA PHE A 301 -9.16 -8.87 -18.37
C PHE A 301 -9.12 -7.36 -18.35
N LYS A 302 -9.14 -6.84 -17.13
CA LYS A 302 -9.20 -5.44 -16.78
C LYS A 302 -7.86 -4.99 -16.23
N TYR A 303 -7.26 -3.98 -16.86
CA TYR A 303 -5.96 -3.45 -16.48
C TYR A 303 -6.05 -1.95 -16.16
N TYR A 304 -5.43 -1.55 -15.06
CA TYR A 304 -5.22 -0.14 -14.69
C TYR A 304 -3.78 0.27 -14.97
N TRP A 305 -3.58 1.56 -15.21
CA TRP A 305 -2.23 2.10 -15.42
C TRP A 305 -1.41 2.03 -14.12
N HIS A 306 -0.13 1.69 -14.23
CA HIS A 306 0.77 1.62 -13.07
C HIS A 306 1.95 2.57 -13.21
N ASP A 307 2.70 2.47 -14.31
CA ASP A 307 3.81 3.39 -14.62
C ASP A 307 4.15 3.33 -16.11
N LYS A 308 4.49 4.46 -16.72
CA LYS A 308 4.94 4.62 -18.13
C LYS A 308 4.16 3.73 -19.11
N ASN A 309 4.77 2.60 -19.46
CA ASN A 309 4.34 1.62 -20.45
C ASN A 309 3.78 0.33 -19.83
N THR A 310 3.51 0.32 -18.53
CA THR A 310 3.09 -0.87 -17.77
C THR A 310 1.71 -0.68 -17.17
N PHE A 311 0.84 -1.66 -17.42
CA PHE A 311 -0.49 -1.78 -16.87
C PHE A 311 -0.60 -3.04 -16.02
N LEU A 312 -1.37 -2.97 -14.95
CA LEU A 312 -1.57 -4.07 -14.01
C LEU A 312 -3.01 -4.54 -14.04
N GLY A 313 -3.19 -5.84 -14.19
CA GLY A 313 -4.45 -6.52 -14.12
C GLY A 313 -4.66 -7.09 -12.73
N VAL A 314 -5.82 -6.83 -12.15
CA VAL A 314 -6.26 -7.42 -10.89
C VAL A 314 -7.46 -8.32 -11.18
N LEU A 315 -7.27 -9.62 -10.99
CA LEU A 315 -8.39 -10.55 -10.85
C LEU A 315 -8.95 -10.40 -9.44
N GLU A 316 -10.18 -9.88 -9.34
CA GLU A 316 -10.89 -9.51 -8.10
C GLU A 316 -10.91 -10.62 -7.03
N THR A 317 -10.73 -11.88 -7.42
CA THR A 317 -10.85 -13.04 -6.50
C THR A 317 -9.54 -13.73 -6.14
N ASN A 318 -8.44 -13.55 -6.90
CA ASN A 318 -7.29 -14.48 -6.81
C ASN A 318 -5.90 -13.85 -6.66
N ASN A 319 -5.79 -12.53 -6.46
CA ASN A 319 -4.48 -11.85 -6.39
C ASN A 319 -3.56 -12.25 -7.56
N VAL A 320 -4.07 -12.54 -8.75
CA VAL A 320 -3.18 -12.83 -9.89
C VAL A 320 -2.80 -11.49 -10.47
N LEU A 321 -1.56 -11.06 -10.23
CA LEU A 321 -1.00 -9.94 -10.97
C LEU A 321 -0.75 -10.45 -12.39
N THR A 322 -1.60 -10.01 -13.31
CA THR A 322 -1.16 -9.99 -14.70
C THR A 322 -0.61 -8.61 -14.98
N ASN A 323 0.42 -8.49 -15.80
CA ASN A 323 0.90 -7.18 -16.25
C ASN A 323 0.99 -7.16 -17.77
N ILE A 324 0.74 -5.97 -18.32
CA ILE A 324 0.98 -5.64 -19.71
C ILE A 324 2.07 -4.61 -19.74
N THR A 325 3.23 -4.96 -20.29
CA THR A 325 4.31 -3.99 -20.53
C THR A 325 4.54 -3.84 -22.03
N PHE A 326 4.43 -2.62 -22.53
CA PHE A 326 4.69 -2.29 -23.94
C PHE A 326 6.18 -2.03 -24.18
N ASN A 327 6.75 -2.64 -25.21
CA ASN A 327 8.10 -2.33 -25.64
C ASN A 327 8.13 -0.98 -26.38
N LYS A 328 9.23 -0.22 -26.24
CA LYS A 328 9.48 1.03 -26.97
C LYS A 328 9.87 0.83 -28.45
N SER A 329 9.57 -0.32 -29.04
CA SER A 329 9.95 -0.64 -30.42
C SER A 329 8.94 -0.08 -31.43
N LYS A 330 9.38 0.14 -32.68
CA LYS A 330 8.54 0.66 -33.77
C LYS A 330 7.25 -0.15 -34.04
N ASN A 331 7.18 -1.41 -33.63
CA ASN A 331 6.09 -2.32 -33.96
C ASN A 331 5.02 -2.46 -32.86
N ILE A 332 5.08 -1.63 -31.80
CA ILE A 332 4.24 -1.70 -30.58
C ILE A 332 4.00 -3.16 -30.17
N GLU A 333 4.94 -3.73 -29.46
CA GLU A 333 4.79 -5.07 -28.90
C GLU A 333 4.38 -4.96 -27.44
N PHE A 334 3.52 -5.87 -26.97
CA PHE A 334 3.29 -5.99 -25.54
C PHE A 334 3.42 -7.42 -25.04
N TYR A 335 3.85 -7.47 -23.80
CA TYR A 335 4.08 -8.69 -23.04
C TYR A 335 2.95 -8.85 -22.03
N VAL A 336 2.30 -10.02 -22.02
CA VAL A 336 1.35 -10.41 -20.98
C VAL A 336 2.01 -11.47 -20.11
N SER A 337 2.23 -11.17 -18.82
CA SER A 337 2.58 -12.19 -17.81
C SER A 337 1.33 -12.52 -17.01
N GLY A 338 0.95 -13.80 -16.90
CA GLY A 338 -0.16 -14.26 -16.06
C GLY A 338 0.27 -15.12 -14.87
N SER A 339 1.48 -15.68 -14.93
CA SER A 339 2.12 -16.46 -13.87
C SER A 339 3.57 -16.78 -14.27
N LYS A 340 4.33 -17.38 -13.34
CA LYS A 340 5.69 -17.91 -13.59
C LYS A 340 5.78 -18.88 -14.79
N SER A 341 4.66 -19.45 -15.22
CA SER A 341 4.57 -20.47 -16.27
C SER A 341 3.75 -20.05 -17.50
N ALA A 342 3.20 -18.83 -17.53
CA ALA A 342 2.35 -18.37 -18.62
C ALA A 342 2.70 -16.94 -19.02
N TYR A 343 3.35 -16.82 -20.19
CA TYR A 343 3.54 -15.54 -20.86
C TYR A 343 3.20 -15.63 -22.34
N ALA A 344 2.87 -14.48 -22.91
CA ALA A 344 2.67 -14.32 -24.34
C ALA A 344 3.17 -12.95 -24.81
N TYR A 345 3.82 -12.96 -25.96
CA TYR A 345 4.26 -11.78 -26.69
C TYR A 345 3.35 -11.54 -27.87
N TYR A 346 2.88 -10.31 -27.99
CA TYR A 346 1.99 -9.90 -29.06
C TYR A 346 2.56 -8.71 -29.82
N THR A 347 2.37 -8.69 -31.13
CA THR A 347 2.76 -7.58 -32.00
C THR A 347 1.51 -6.93 -32.58
N LYS A 348 1.47 -5.60 -32.61
CA LYS A 348 0.32 -4.88 -33.18
C LYS A 348 0.13 -5.25 -34.65
N VAL A 349 -1.11 -5.50 -35.03
CA VAL A 349 -1.48 -5.63 -36.44
C VAL A 349 -1.59 -4.21 -36.99
N ASN A 350 -0.81 -3.90 -38.02
CA ASN A 350 -0.99 -2.65 -38.76
C ASN A 350 -2.34 -2.75 -39.47
N ASP A 351 -3.22 -1.79 -39.23
CA ASP A 351 -4.49 -1.67 -39.95
C ASP A 351 -4.28 -1.43 -41.45
#